data_AF-A0A9E1SYA5-F1
#
_entry.id   AF-A0A9E1SYA5-F1
#
_cell.length_a   1.000
_cell.length_b   1.000
_cell.length_c   1.000
_cell.angle_alpha   90.00
_cell.angle_beta   90.00
_cell.angle_gamma   90.00
#
_symmetry.space_group_name_H-M   'P 1'
#
loop_
_entity.id
_entity.type
_entity.pdbx_description
1 polymer ?
#
loop_
_entity_poly.entity_id
_entity_poly.type
_entity_poly.pdbx_seq_one_letter_code
_entity_poly.pdbx_strand_id
1 'polypeptide(L)' 'MSDFFLITVLTFDASVRICVPLIFASMAGLFAERSGVVDIGLEGKLLMSAFIAASAASVFGS' A
#
# COMPACT_ATOMS: atom_id res chain seq x y z
N MET A 1 -26.31 -0.21 -15.68
CA MET A 1 -26.45 0.84 -14.64
C MET A 1 -25.92 0.35 -13.29
N SER A 2 -26.24 -0.89 -12.89
CA SER A 2 -25.70 -1.54 -11.67
C SER A 2 -24.19 -1.73 -11.67
N ASP A 3 -23.59 -2.12 -12.80
CA ASP A 3 -22.14 -2.42 -12.85
C ASP A 3 -21.26 -1.19 -12.62
N PHE A 4 -21.67 -0.04 -13.16
CA PHE A 4 -21.00 1.24 -12.94
C PHE A 4 -21.01 1.62 -11.46
N PHE A 5 -22.16 1.45 -10.80
CA PHE A 5 -22.28 1.68 -9.35
C PHE A 5 -21.40 0.71 -8.57
N LEU A 6 -21.39 -0.57 -8.93
CA LEU A 6 -20.60 -1.60 -8.26
C LEU A 6 -19.08 -1.35 -8.35
N ILE A 7 -18.58 -1.02 -9.55
CA ILE A 7 -17.16 -0.71 -9.78
C ILE A 7 -16.74 0.53 -8.99
N THR A 8 -17.59 1.55 -8.94
CA THR A 8 -17.30 2.78 -8.18
C THR A 8 -17.16 2.47 -6.69
N VAL A 9 -18.05 1.64 -6.13
CA VAL A 9 -18.01 1.23 -4.73
C VAL A 9 -16.78 0.36 -4.44
N LEU A 10 -16.47 -0.63 -5.29
CA LEU A 10 -15.30 -1.51 -5.10
C LEU A 10 -13.97 -0.77 -5.20
N THR A 11 -13.86 0.19 -6.12
CA THR A 11 -12.65 1.00 -6.29
C THR A 11 -12.45 1.90 -5.07
N PHE A 12 -13.54 2.44 -4.51
CA PHE A 12 -13.50 3.24 -3.29
C PHE A 12 -13.08 2.42 -2.08
N ASP A 13 -13.64 1.20 -1.90
CA ASP A 13 -13.23 0.26 -0.86
C ASP A 13 -11.73 -0.05 -0.93
N ALA A 14 -11.23 -0.45 -2.11
CA ALA A 14 -9.82 -0.72 -2.32
C ALA A 14 -8.93 0.50 -2.02
N SER A 15 -9.37 1.69 -2.42
CA SER A 15 -8.64 2.95 -2.19
C SER A 15 -8.48 3.26 -0.70
N VAL A 16 -9.56 3.09 0.08
CA VAL A 16 -9.52 3.32 1.54
C VAL A 16 -8.63 2.28 2.24
N ARG A 17 -8.63 1.03 1.79
CA ARG A 17 -7.78 -0.02 2.38
C ARG A 17 -6.29 0.23 2.14
N ILE A 18 -5.92 0.77 0.98
CA ILE A 18 -4.52 1.00 0.60
C ILE A 18 -4.01 2.39 1.04
N CYS A 19 -4.88 3.36 1.32
CA CYS A 19 -4.43 4.71 1.69
C CYS A 19 -3.64 4.76 3.01
N VAL A 20 -4.01 3.95 4.01
CA VAL A 20 -3.35 3.92 5.32
C VAL A 20 -1.86 3.55 5.21
N PRO A 21 -1.46 2.43 4.59
CA PRO A 21 -0.04 2.10 4.43
C PRO A 21 0.71 3.11 3.54
N LEU A 22 0.07 3.71 2.53
CA LEU A 22 0.69 4.74 1.70
C LEU A 22 0.98 6.04 2.47
N ILE A 23 0.11 6.42 3.40
CA ILE A 23 0.35 7.58 4.29
C ILE A 23 1.55 7.29 5.20
N PHE A 24 1.68 6.09 5.75
CA PHE A 24 2.85 5.74 6.55
C PHE A 24 4.14 5.72 5.72
N ALA A 25 4.08 5.25 4.48
CA ALA A 25 5.21 5.30 3.56
C ALA A 25 5.62 6.76 3.25
N SER A 26 4.67 7.66 3.00
CA SER A 26 4.98 9.08 2.76
C SER A 26 5.55 9.76 4.00
N MET A 27 5.03 9.46 5.19
CA MET A 27 5.58 9.94 6.46
C MET A 27 7.02 9.48 6.68
N ALA A 28 7.34 8.22 6.38
CA ALA A 28 8.71 7.69 6.48
C ALA A 28 9.68 8.49 5.61
N GLY A 29 9.29 8.86 4.38
CA GLY A 29 10.06 9.73 3.50
C GLY A 29 10.29 11.13 4.10
N LEU A 30 9.23 11.77 4.63
CA LEU A 30 9.35 13.07 5.29
C LEU A 30 10.31 13.06 6.49
N PHE A 31 10.30 11.98 7.28
CA PHE A 31 11.24 11.82 8.39
C PHE A 31 12.68 11.59 7.91
N ALA A 32 12.87 10.79 6.86
CA ALA A 32 14.18 10.55 6.27
C ALA A 32 14.81 11.87 5.75
N GLU A 33 14.03 12.66 5.01
CA GLU A 33 14.45 13.98 4.52
C GLU A 33 14.86 14.91 5.67
N ARG A 34 14.08 14.95 6.76
CA ARG A 34 14.40 15.81 7.92
C ARG A 34 15.62 15.36 8.71
N SER A 35 15.95 14.07 8.64
CA SER A 35 17.16 13.49 9.25
C SER A 35 18.41 13.65 8.37
N GLY A 36 18.27 14.21 7.15
CA GLY A 36 19.36 14.33 6.19
C GLY A 36 19.78 13.00 5.55
N VAL A 37 18.93 11.96 5.65
CA VAL A 37 19.19 10.62 5.11
C VAL A 37 18.30 10.37 3.90
N VAL A 38 18.89 9.90 2.80
CA VAL A 38 18.13 9.51 1.61
C VAL A 38 17.66 8.06 1.76
N ASP A 39 16.36 7.84 1.97
CA ASP A 39 15.78 6.49 2.11
C ASP A 39 15.54 5.83 0.73
N ILE A 40 16.60 5.28 0.13
CA ILE A 40 16.51 4.45 -1.08
C ILE A 40 15.87 3.08 -0.79
N GLY A 41 15.86 2.66 0.48
CA GLY A 41 15.29 1.37 0.89
C GLY A 41 13.77 1.33 0.87
N LEU A 42 13.10 2.49 0.72
CA LEU A 42 11.64 2.60 0.79
C LEU A 42 10.93 1.78 -0.28
N GLU A 43 11.45 1.77 -1.51
CA GLU A 43 10.93 0.94 -2.60
C GLU A 43 11.05 -0.57 -2.28
N GLY A 44 12.17 -0.97 -1.67
CA GLY A 44 12.39 -2.35 -1.24
C GLY A 44 11.45 -2.79 -0.12
N LYS A 45 11.13 -1.89 0.83
CA LYS A 45 10.15 -2.15 1.90
C LYS A 45 8.75 -2.40 1.34
N LEU A 46 8.33 -1.60 0.35
CA LEU A 46 7.03 -1.77 -0.31
C LEU A 46 6.95 -3.05 -1.13
N LEU A 47 8.01 -3.39 -1.90
CA LEU A 47 8.07 -4.64 -2.66
C LEU A 47 8.06 -5.89 -1.76
N MET A 48 8.84 -5.88 -0.68
CA MET A 48 8.85 -6.98 0.29
C MET A 48 7.47 -7.14 0.95
N SER A 49 6.82 -6.03 1.34
CA SER A 49 5.46 -6.07 1.89
C SER A 49 4.45 -6.66 0.89
N ALA A 50 4.52 -6.27 -0.39
CA ALA A 50 3.65 -6.80 -1.43
C ALA A 50 3.87 -8.31 -1.65
N PHE A 51 5.12 -8.76 -1.65
CA PHE A 51 5.47 -10.17 -1.77
C PHE A 51 4.98 -10.99 -0.57
N ILE A 52 5.16 -10.49 0.65
CA ILE A 52 4.66 -11.13 1.87
C ILE A 52 3.13 -11.21 1.83
N ALA A 53 2.45 -10.13 1.43
CA ALA A 53 0.99 -10.14 1.30
C ALA A 53 0.50 -11.19 0.29
N ALA A 54 1.13 -11.27 -0.89
CA ALA A 54 0.77 -12.24 -1.92
C ALA A 54 1.08 -13.69 -1.52
N SER A 55 2.21 -13.93 -0.84
CA SER A 55 2.57 -15.27 -0.35
C SER A 55 1.71 -15.71 0.84
N ALA A 56 1.36 -14.81 1.75
CA ALA A 56 0.38 -15.08 2.79
C ALA A 56 -0.99 -15.41 2.17
N ALA A 57 -1.43 -14.63 1.19
CA ALA A 57 -2.67 -14.87 0.48
C ALA A 57 -2.73 -16.26 -0.17
N SER A 58 -1.63 -16.69 -0.78
CA SER A 58 -1.54 -18.01 -1.42
C SER A 58 -1.53 -19.18 -0.43
N VAL A 59 -0.97 -19.01 0.77
CA VAL A 59 -0.94 -20.05 1.81
C VAL A 59 -2.24 -20.12 2.61
N PHE A 60 -2.83 -18.96 2.95
CA PHE A 60 -4.01 -18.87 3.81
C PHE A 60 -5.33 -18.82 3.05
N GLY A 61 -5.31 -18.71 1.72
CA GLY A 61 -6.49 -18.84 0.86
C GLY A 61 -7.34 -17.58 0.72
N SER A 62 -6.77 -16.38 0.88
CA SER A 62 -7.45 -15.10 0.64
C SER A 62 -6.51 -14.03 0.11
#